data_AF-A0A9P8BKI6-F1
#
_entry.id   AF-A0A9P8BKI6-F1
#
_cell.length_a   1.000
_cell.length_b   1.000
_cell.length_c   1.000
_cell.angle_alpha   90.00
_cell.angle_beta   90.00
_cell.angle_gamma   90.00
#
_symmetry.space_group_name_H-M   'P 1'
#
loop_
_entity.id
_entity.type
_entity.pdbx_description
1 polymer ?
#
loop_
_entity_poly.entity_id
_entity_poly.type
_entity_poly.pdbx_seq_one_letter_code
_entity_poly.pdbx_strand_id
1 'polypeptide(L)'
;MISQSGSGNWFADVARHAYDDTLCVKGVGGADGALLCGGTIRGDNVHGPGLISLGDILEILPFEDPMVVVTIDGATLWAALESALSMWPAQEGRFPILSGFRAEWDSQRPPGQRVLGVWVEKIVEAEGEVNSGSLRQSTRENGEPVPREAGGKKYVIVTREYMAKGHDGYEALKGSEYVGGVDDEHGILMSVIVRKYLLGSRYIKRMERLATEMAARGHVKRGGSLNTGAEPVPSTSALARARWLDVGMKVIKQVSERHNNKNISEALKTAKTAHMSDVDAYDGAKGRSGKGSEISGDNAGKPVGTEEDDILDLVEVAPVVDGRLKNVSKERKH
;
A
#
# COMPACT_ATOMS: atom_id res chain seq x y z
N MET A 1 23.78 -10.82 13.02
CA MET A 1 24.30 -11.15 11.67
C MET A 1 23.28 -10.64 10.66
N ILE A 2 23.70 -9.87 9.65
CA ILE A 2 22.78 -9.21 8.70
C ILE A 2 22.06 -10.25 7.85
N SER A 3 20.74 -10.14 7.81
CA SER A 3 19.83 -10.97 7.02
C SER A 3 18.56 -10.19 6.68
N GLN A 4 17.73 -10.76 5.82
CA GLN A 4 16.39 -10.24 5.55
C GLN A 4 15.63 -9.95 6.85
N SER A 5 14.97 -8.80 6.93
CA SER A 5 14.12 -8.40 8.04
C SER A 5 12.67 -8.29 7.61
N GLY A 6 11.73 -8.68 8.48
CA GLY A 6 10.30 -8.56 8.21
C GLY A 6 9.88 -7.10 8.03
N SER A 7 10.34 -6.20 8.90
CA SER A 7 10.07 -4.77 8.81
C SER A 7 10.54 -4.17 7.48
N GLY A 8 11.73 -4.55 7.01
CA GLY A 8 12.24 -4.12 5.71
C GLY A 8 11.35 -4.53 4.55
N ASN A 9 10.91 -5.79 4.53
CA ASN A 9 9.95 -6.25 3.53
C ASN A 9 8.66 -5.43 3.56
N TRP A 10 8.11 -5.18 4.75
CA TRP A 10 6.86 -4.44 4.89
C TRP A 10 6.99 -2.99 4.41
N PHE A 11 8.07 -2.30 4.75
CA PHE A 11 8.33 -0.94 4.23
C PHE A 11 8.46 -0.94 2.71
N ALA A 12 9.19 -1.89 2.12
CA ALA A 12 9.30 -1.98 0.67
C ALA A 12 7.96 -2.30 -0.01
N ASP A 13 7.14 -3.17 0.59
CA ASP A 13 5.80 -3.51 0.10
C ASP A 13 4.88 -2.27 0.12
N VAL A 14 4.91 -1.49 1.21
CA VAL A 14 4.14 -0.24 1.35
C VAL A 14 4.61 0.82 0.33
N ALA A 15 5.92 0.97 0.14
CA ALA A 15 6.48 1.86 -0.87
C ALA A 15 6.01 1.49 -2.29
N ARG A 16 6.14 0.20 -2.64
CA ARG A 16 5.69 -0.31 -3.95
C ARG A 16 4.21 -0.04 -4.17
N HIS A 17 3.36 -0.38 -3.20
CA HIS A 17 1.92 -0.19 -3.29
C HIS A 17 1.54 1.27 -3.53
N ALA A 18 2.17 2.22 -2.83
CA ALA A 18 1.83 3.64 -2.98
C ALA A 18 2.11 4.19 -4.39
N TYR A 19 3.17 3.72 -5.03
CA TYR A 19 3.52 4.12 -6.38
C TYR A 19 2.82 3.30 -7.46
N ASP A 20 2.43 2.07 -7.17
CA ASP A 20 1.61 1.24 -8.07
C ASP A 20 0.33 1.99 -8.49
N ASP A 21 -0.43 2.49 -7.50
CA ASP A 21 -1.63 3.30 -7.72
C ASP A 21 -1.31 4.59 -8.49
N THR A 22 -0.24 5.30 -8.09
CA THR A 22 0.16 6.57 -8.69
C THR A 22 0.51 6.42 -10.17
N LEU A 23 1.26 5.38 -10.52
CA LEU A 23 1.69 5.10 -11.89
C LEU A 23 0.51 4.62 -12.76
N CYS A 24 -0.41 3.84 -12.19
CA CYS A 24 -1.65 3.45 -12.87
C CYS A 24 -2.51 4.66 -13.22
N VAL A 25 -2.67 5.61 -12.30
CA VAL A 25 -3.40 6.88 -12.56
C VAL A 25 -2.72 7.70 -13.65
N LYS A 26 -1.39 7.66 -13.74
CA LYS A 26 -0.61 8.34 -14.78
C LYS A 26 -0.51 7.56 -16.09
N GLY A 27 -1.14 6.38 -16.20
CA GLY A 27 -1.24 5.59 -17.43
C GLY A 27 0.03 4.80 -17.80
N VAL A 28 0.97 4.63 -16.88
CA VAL A 28 2.26 3.95 -17.16
C VAL A 28 2.21 2.44 -16.91
N GLY A 29 1.17 1.96 -16.22
CA GLY A 29 1.20 0.64 -15.61
C GLY A 29 1.95 0.70 -14.28
N GLY A 30 1.56 -0.18 -13.34
CA GLY A 30 2.05 -0.18 -11.97
C GLY A 30 3.56 -0.34 -11.79
N ALA A 31 4.01 -0.38 -10.53
CA ALA A 31 5.41 -0.58 -10.20
C ALA A 31 5.74 -2.09 -10.16
N ASP A 32 6.71 -2.53 -10.97
CA ASP A 32 7.17 -3.93 -10.99
C ASP A 32 7.81 -4.33 -9.66
N GLY A 33 8.52 -3.39 -9.01
CA GLY A 33 9.11 -3.65 -7.71
C GLY A 33 9.58 -2.41 -6.96
N ALA A 34 10.16 -2.64 -5.79
CA ALA A 34 10.87 -1.61 -5.03
C ALA A 34 12.23 -2.14 -4.56
N LEU A 35 13.22 -1.25 -4.58
CA LEU A 35 14.58 -1.50 -4.13
C LEU A 35 14.99 -0.41 -3.15
N LEU A 36 15.20 -0.80 -1.89
CA LEU A 36 15.68 0.08 -0.83
C LEU A 36 17.00 -0.45 -0.28
N CYS A 37 17.79 0.42 0.35
CA CYS A 37 18.96 0.02 1.11
C CYS A 37 18.58 -0.12 2.60
N GLY A 38 19.22 -1.05 3.31
CA GLY A 38 19.01 -1.28 4.74
C GLY A 38 19.24 -0.04 5.59
N GLY A 39 20.13 0.85 5.15
CA GLY A 39 20.42 2.13 5.76
C GLY A 39 19.23 3.09 5.78
N THR A 40 18.18 2.83 4.97
CA THR A 40 16.90 3.58 5.00
C THR A 40 16.18 3.42 6.34
N ILE A 41 16.30 2.24 6.95
CA ILE A 41 15.58 1.88 8.17
C ILE A 41 16.56 2.10 9.33
N ARG A 42 16.20 3.03 10.21
CA ARG A 42 16.93 3.44 11.40
C ARG A 42 16.13 3.06 12.64
N GLY A 43 16.62 3.49 13.80
CA GLY A 43 16.17 2.98 15.09
C GLY A 43 16.96 1.72 15.43
N ASP A 44 18.03 1.87 16.21
CA ASP A 44 18.73 0.74 16.84
C ASP A 44 17.91 0.17 18.02
N ASN A 45 16.59 0.14 17.85
CA ASN A 45 15.60 -0.20 18.86
C ASN A 45 14.76 -1.39 18.40
N VAL A 46 14.52 -2.31 19.32
CA VAL A 46 13.61 -3.44 19.10
C VAL A 46 12.23 -3.00 19.58
N HIS A 47 11.34 -2.71 18.62
CA HIS A 47 9.93 -2.48 18.91
C HIS A 47 9.27 -3.83 19.16
N GLY A 48 8.96 -4.13 20.43
CA GLY A 48 8.17 -5.29 20.80
C GLY A 48 6.70 -5.17 20.35
N PRO A 49 5.89 -6.23 20.51
CA PRO A 49 4.46 -6.15 20.26
C PRO A 49 3.84 -5.01 21.08
N GLY A 50 3.14 -4.09 20.42
CA GLY A 50 2.57 -2.93 21.09
C GLY A 50 2.18 -1.81 20.13
N LEU A 51 1.76 -0.70 20.72
CA LEU A 51 1.41 0.50 19.98
C LEU A 51 2.66 1.15 19.41
N ILE A 52 2.66 1.37 18.09
CA ILE A 52 3.69 2.15 17.39
C ILE A 52 3.11 3.54 17.14
N SER A 53 3.81 4.56 17.65
CA SER A 53 3.45 5.96 17.47
C SER A 53 4.01 6.53 16.17
N LEU A 54 3.53 7.71 15.77
CA LEU A 54 4.13 8.44 14.65
C LEU A 54 5.58 8.85 14.96
N GLY A 55 5.91 9.10 16.24
CA GLY A 55 7.28 9.40 16.65
C GLY A 55 8.22 8.24 16.35
N ASP A 56 7.79 7.01 16.63
CA ASP A 56 8.56 5.79 16.32
C ASP A 56 8.78 5.64 14.81
N ILE A 57 7.76 5.91 13.98
CA ILE A 57 7.91 5.85 12.51
C ILE A 57 8.93 6.88 12.00
N LEU A 58 8.96 8.08 12.58
CA LEU A 58 9.93 9.12 12.22
C LEU A 58 11.34 8.79 12.72
N GLU A 59 11.47 8.12 13.86
CA GLU A 59 12.75 7.60 14.33
C GLU A 59 13.28 6.48 13.41
N ILE A 60 12.38 5.61 12.94
CA ILE A 60 12.71 4.52 12.02
C ILE A 60 13.03 5.05 10.62
N LEU A 61 12.34 6.09 10.16
CA LEU A 61 12.52 6.67 8.83
C LEU A 61 12.88 8.17 8.94
N PRO A 62 14.10 8.50 9.39
CA PRO A 62 14.47 9.88 9.72
C PRO A 62 14.89 10.70 8.50
N PHE A 63 15.04 10.07 7.33
CA PHE A 63 15.53 10.74 6.15
C PHE A 63 14.42 11.50 5.42
N GLU A 64 14.80 12.66 4.90
CA GLU A 64 13.94 13.57 4.15
C GLU A 64 14.16 13.44 2.63
N ASP A 65 14.85 12.39 2.17
CA ASP A 65 14.99 12.17 0.74
C ASP A 65 13.71 11.56 0.14
N PRO A 66 13.24 12.06 -1.01
CA PRO A 66 12.02 11.60 -1.63
C PRO A 66 12.18 10.22 -2.27
N MET A 67 11.06 9.51 -2.35
CA MET A 67 10.95 8.29 -3.16
C MET A 67 10.75 8.66 -4.62
N VAL A 68 11.52 8.03 -5.50
CA VAL A 68 11.51 8.24 -6.96
C VAL A 68 11.19 6.93 -7.67
N VAL A 69 10.70 7.03 -8.91
CA VAL A 69 10.44 5.85 -9.75
C VAL A 69 11.34 5.91 -10.96
N VAL A 70 12.14 4.85 -11.15
CA VAL A 70 13.10 4.76 -12.26
C VAL A 70 12.86 3.50 -13.09
N THR A 71 13.15 3.59 -14.40
CA THR A 71 13.21 2.43 -15.29
C THR A 71 14.63 1.90 -15.35
N ILE A 72 14.79 0.61 -15.05
CA ILE A 72 16.08 -0.09 -15.15
C ILE A 72 15.98 -1.32 -16.05
N ASP A 73 17.11 -1.78 -16.58
CA ASP A 73 17.17 -3.10 -17.23
C ASP A 73 17.61 -4.20 -16.25
N GLY A 74 17.54 -5.44 -16.71
CA GLY A 74 17.96 -6.60 -15.91
C GLY A 74 19.43 -6.51 -15.50
N ALA A 75 20.35 -6.16 -16.41
CA ALA A 75 21.77 -6.02 -16.06
C ALA A 75 22.01 -5.01 -14.92
N THR A 76 21.30 -3.88 -14.93
CA THR A 76 21.37 -2.86 -13.88
C THR A 76 20.87 -3.39 -12.53
N LEU A 77 19.75 -4.12 -12.51
CA LEU A 77 19.24 -4.74 -11.29
C LEU A 77 20.25 -5.73 -10.69
N TRP A 78 20.82 -6.58 -11.53
CA TRP A 78 21.85 -7.54 -11.12
C TRP A 78 23.10 -6.83 -10.57
N ALA A 79 23.57 -5.78 -11.24
CA ALA A 79 24.74 -5.01 -10.81
C ALA A 79 24.49 -4.31 -9.46
N ALA A 80 23.30 -3.74 -9.28
CA ALA A 80 22.89 -3.12 -8.01
C ALA A 80 22.88 -4.14 -6.86
N LEU A 81 22.31 -5.33 -7.07
CA LEU A 81 22.28 -6.40 -6.07
C LEU A 81 23.67 -6.94 -5.73
N GLU A 82 24.53 -7.14 -6.74
CA GLU A 82 25.91 -7.59 -6.53
C GLU A 82 26.72 -6.57 -5.72
N SER A 83 26.57 -5.28 -6.01
CA SER A 83 27.23 -4.21 -5.27
C SER A 83 26.71 -4.08 -3.84
N ALA A 84 25.39 -4.19 -3.65
CA ALA A 84 24.74 -4.17 -2.35
C ALA A 84 25.20 -5.34 -1.45
N LEU A 85 25.40 -6.51 -2.04
CA LEU A 85 25.85 -7.72 -1.33
C LEU A 85 27.37 -7.83 -1.22
N SER A 86 28.15 -7.00 -1.90
CA SER A 86 29.62 -7.12 -2.00
C SER A 86 30.35 -7.05 -0.65
N MET A 87 29.92 -6.15 0.25
CA MET A 87 30.57 -5.90 1.54
C MET A 87 30.00 -6.75 2.68
N TRP A 88 29.00 -7.60 2.43
CA TRP A 88 28.52 -8.53 3.46
C TRP A 88 29.69 -9.40 3.96
N PRO A 89 29.86 -9.62 5.29
CA PRO A 89 28.93 -9.35 6.40
C PRO A 89 29.11 -8.00 7.12
N ALA A 90 29.86 -7.05 6.56
CA ALA A 90 30.02 -5.73 7.19
C ALA A 90 28.66 -5.06 7.39
N GLN A 91 28.47 -4.45 8.57
CA GLN A 91 27.25 -3.73 8.95
C GLN A 91 27.18 -2.37 8.27
N GLU A 92 27.05 -2.42 6.95
CA GLU A 92 26.86 -1.26 6.10
C GLU A 92 25.38 -1.13 5.71
N GLY A 93 24.92 0.11 5.58
CA GLY A 93 23.55 0.43 5.16
C GLY A 93 23.18 -0.05 3.76
N ARG A 94 24.14 -0.58 2.98
CA ARG A 94 23.91 -1.01 1.60
C ARG A 94 23.14 -2.31 1.42
N PHE A 95 22.82 -3.06 2.48
CA PHE A 95 22.14 -4.35 2.33
C PHE A 95 20.80 -4.18 1.60
N PRO A 96 20.50 -4.95 0.54
CA PRO A 96 19.33 -4.67 -0.29
C PRO A 96 18.04 -5.14 0.39
N ILE A 97 17.01 -4.32 0.31
CA ILE A 97 15.63 -4.63 0.66
C ILE A 97 14.81 -4.60 -0.62
N LEU A 98 14.08 -5.68 -0.88
CA LEU A 98 13.36 -5.90 -2.14
C LEU A 98 11.85 -5.98 -1.91
N SER A 99 11.07 -5.60 -2.92
CA SER A 99 9.64 -5.92 -3.07
C SER A 99 9.35 -6.13 -4.56
N GLY A 100 8.47 -7.07 -4.91
CA GLY A 100 8.16 -7.40 -6.31
C GLY A 100 9.26 -8.21 -7.03
N PHE A 101 10.40 -8.44 -6.38
CA PHE A 101 11.48 -9.29 -6.87
C PHE A 101 11.93 -10.27 -5.80
N ARG A 102 12.43 -11.41 -6.27
CA ARG A 102 13.08 -12.44 -5.46
C ARG A 102 14.51 -12.63 -5.96
N ALA A 103 15.46 -12.79 -5.04
CA ALA A 103 16.85 -13.02 -5.36
C ALA A 103 17.45 -14.09 -4.46
N GLU A 104 18.22 -14.99 -5.07
CA GLU A 104 19.04 -15.98 -4.37
C GLU A 104 20.50 -15.57 -4.48
N TRP A 105 21.22 -15.68 -3.37
CA TRP A 105 22.63 -15.33 -3.32
C TRP A 105 23.43 -16.27 -2.42
N ASP A 106 24.74 -16.30 -2.62
CA ASP A 106 25.69 -17.13 -1.91
C ASP A 106 26.75 -16.24 -1.24
N SER A 107 26.78 -16.26 0.09
CA SER A 107 27.72 -15.45 0.87
C SER A 107 29.15 -15.97 0.87
N GLN A 108 29.40 -17.20 0.42
CA GLN A 108 30.73 -17.79 0.31
C GLN A 108 31.45 -17.39 -0.98
N ARG A 109 30.72 -16.83 -1.95
CA ARG A 109 31.29 -16.40 -3.24
C ARG A 109 32.01 -15.06 -3.12
N PRO A 110 33.03 -14.82 -3.97
CA PRO A 110 33.73 -13.54 -4.00
C PRO A 110 32.75 -12.39 -4.31
N PRO A 111 32.99 -11.18 -3.80
CA PRO A 111 32.20 -9.99 -4.14
C PRO A 111 32.05 -9.83 -5.66
N GLY A 112 30.84 -9.49 -6.12
CA GLY A 112 30.51 -9.36 -7.55
C GLY A 112 30.09 -10.66 -8.26
N GLN A 113 30.13 -11.80 -7.57
CA GLN A 113 29.63 -13.09 -8.05
C GLN A 113 28.72 -13.78 -7.01
N ARG A 114 28.09 -13.01 -6.14
CA ARG A 114 27.29 -13.52 -5.02
C ARG A 114 25.86 -13.83 -5.43
N VAL A 115 25.29 -13.11 -6.39
CA VAL A 115 23.91 -13.30 -6.84
C VAL A 115 23.86 -14.52 -7.78
N LEU A 116 22.99 -15.47 -7.44
CA LEU A 116 22.79 -16.71 -8.20
C LEU A 116 21.64 -16.57 -9.21
N GLY A 117 20.59 -15.86 -8.82
CA GLY A 117 19.40 -15.69 -9.63
C GLY A 117 18.52 -14.58 -9.10
N VAL A 118 17.77 -13.97 -10.02
CA VAL A 118 16.78 -12.93 -9.75
C VAL A 118 15.51 -13.27 -10.53
N TRP A 119 14.36 -13.15 -9.89
CA TRP A 119 13.04 -13.44 -10.45
C TRP A 119 12.08 -12.32 -10.11
N VAL A 120 11.11 -12.08 -11.00
CA VAL A 120 9.93 -11.28 -10.66
C VAL A 120 9.08 -12.09 -9.68
N GLU A 121 8.55 -11.43 -8.66
CA GLU A 121 7.68 -12.08 -7.67
C GLU A 121 6.32 -12.40 -8.29
N LYS A 122 5.87 -13.66 -8.11
CA LYS A 122 4.52 -14.08 -8.48
C LYS A 122 3.71 -14.35 -7.21
N ILE A 123 2.55 -13.72 -7.11
CA ILE A 123 1.58 -14.00 -6.05
C ILE A 123 0.68 -15.14 -6.54
N VAL A 124 0.69 -16.25 -5.81
CA VAL A 124 -0.18 -17.39 -6.03
C VAL A 124 -1.24 -17.38 -4.94
N GLU A 125 -2.50 -17.18 -5.32
CA GLU A 125 -3.61 -17.34 -4.40
C GLU A 125 -3.79 -18.82 -4.07
N ALA A 126 -3.84 -19.17 -2.78
CA ALA A 126 -4.16 -20.52 -2.38
C ALA A 126 -5.61 -20.84 -2.79
N GLU A 127 -5.79 -21.92 -3.56
CA GLU A 127 -7.11 -22.46 -3.89
C GLU A 127 -7.71 -23.10 -2.63
N GLY A 128 -8.66 -22.41 -1.99
CA GLY A 128 -9.36 -22.90 -0.80
C GLY A 128 -10.59 -22.05 -0.47
N GLU A 129 -11.68 -22.71 -0.06
CA GLU A 129 -12.94 -22.06 0.32
C GLU A 129 -12.73 -21.22 1.58
N VAL A 130 -12.96 -19.91 1.46
CA VAL A 130 -12.68 -18.93 2.52
C VAL A 130 -13.85 -18.93 3.50
N ASN A 131 -13.65 -19.47 4.70
CA ASN A 131 -14.51 -19.11 5.84
C ASN A 131 -14.32 -17.60 6.09
N SER A 132 -15.40 -16.82 6.18
CA SER A 132 -15.49 -15.34 6.14
C SER A 132 -14.75 -14.55 7.24
N GLY A 133 -13.57 -15.00 7.68
CA GLY A 133 -12.71 -14.30 8.65
C GLY A 133 -11.21 -14.65 8.58
N SER A 134 -10.78 -15.57 7.71
CA SER A 134 -9.34 -15.85 7.52
C SER A 134 -8.78 -15.06 6.35
N LEU A 135 -7.71 -14.28 6.59
CA LEU A 135 -6.91 -13.66 5.53
C LEU A 135 -6.55 -14.75 4.50
N ARG A 136 -6.81 -14.50 3.22
CA ARG A 136 -6.33 -15.38 2.13
C ARG A 136 -4.82 -15.47 2.25
N GLN A 137 -4.31 -16.65 2.58
CA GLN A 137 -2.88 -16.88 2.65
C GLN A 137 -2.35 -16.99 1.22
N SER A 138 -1.97 -15.86 0.63
CA SER A 138 -1.28 -15.85 -0.66
C SER A 138 0.16 -16.29 -0.46
N THR A 139 0.61 -17.24 -1.28
CA THR A 139 2.00 -17.68 -1.28
C THR A 139 2.74 -16.90 -2.36
N ARG A 140 3.95 -16.45 -2.03
CA ARG A 140 4.85 -15.78 -2.98
C ARG A 140 5.81 -16.81 -3.52
N GLU A 141 5.92 -16.89 -4.85
CA GLU A 141 6.79 -17.82 -5.56
C GLU A 141 7.72 -17.09 -6.54
N ASN A 142 8.75 -17.80 -7.00
CA ASN A 142 9.62 -17.33 -8.08
C ASN A 142 8.81 -17.33 -9.39
N GLY A 143 8.61 -16.14 -9.96
CA GLY A 143 7.96 -15.96 -11.25
C GLY A 143 8.96 -16.03 -12.41
N GLU A 144 8.83 -15.09 -13.35
CA GLU A 144 9.71 -15.00 -14.52
C GLU A 144 11.16 -14.67 -14.09
N PRO A 145 12.18 -15.40 -14.57
CA PRO A 145 13.57 -15.05 -14.30
C PRO A 145 13.91 -13.72 -14.95
N VAL A 146 14.65 -12.86 -14.24
CA VAL A 146 15.15 -11.59 -14.76
C VAL A 146 16.51 -11.85 -15.44
N PRO A 147 16.61 -11.74 -16.78
CA PRO A 147 17.87 -11.98 -17.48
C PRO A 147 18.92 -10.94 -17.11
N ARG A 148 20.19 -11.35 -17.02
CA ARG A 148 21.34 -10.46 -16.79
C ARG A 148 21.80 -9.82 -18.11
N GLU A 149 20.89 -9.10 -18.77
CA GLU A 149 21.11 -8.53 -20.11
C GLU A 149 20.94 -7.01 -20.09
N ALA A 150 21.86 -6.30 -20.74
CA ALA A 150 21.80 -4.86 -20.91
C ALA A 150 20.88 -4.52 -22.09
N GLY A 151 20.00 -3.53 -21.92
CA GLY A 151 19.04 -3.12 -22.96
C GLY A 151 17.91 -4.12 -23.22
N GLY A 152 17.78 -5.17 -22.40
CA GLY A 152 16.66 -6.13 -22.46
C GLY A 152 15.36 -5.58 -21.88
N LYS A 153 14.54 -6.47 -21.32
CA LYS A 153 13.29 -6.10 -20.62
C LYS A 153 13.56 -5.03 -19.56
N LYS A 154 12.75 -3.98 -19.60
CA LYS A 154 12.78 -2.86 -18.66
C LYS A 154 11.83 -3.14 -17.49
N TYR A 155 12.23 -2.69 -16.31
CA TYR A 155 11.48 -2.83 -15.07
C TYR A 155 11.34 -1.47 -14.40
N VAL A 156 10.13 -1.15 -13.97
CA VAL A 156 9.80 0.08 -13.25
C VAL A 156 9.99 -0.19 -11.76
N ILE A 157 11.00 0.45 -11.16
CA ILE A 157 11.34 0.25 -9.76
C ILE A 157 11.13 1.53 -8.95
N VAL A 158 10.56 1.37 -7.77
CA VAL A 158 10.51 2.41 -6.75
C VAL A 158 11.80 2.36 -5.94
N THR A 159 12.48 3.48 -5.81
CA THR A 159 13.71 3.58 -5.02
C THR A 159 13.80 4.96 -4.35
N ARG A 160 14.81 5.14 -3.52
CA ARG A 160 15.14 6.45 -2.95
C ARG A 160 15.93 7.28 -3.93
N GLU A 161 15.72 8.59 -3.93
CA GLU A 161 16.54 9.52 -4.72
C GLU A 161 18.03 9.37 -4.40
N TYR A 162 18.36 9.18 -3.11
CA TYR A 162 19.72 8.92 -2.65
C TYR A 162 20.37 7.73 -3.39
N MET A 163 19.61 6.65 -3.58
CA MET A 163 20.10 5.46 -4.29
C MET A 163 20.13 5.68 -5.80
N ALA A 164 19.14 6.38 -6.37
CA ALA A 164 19.12 6.73 -7.79
C ALA A 164 20.32 7.59 -8.21
N LYS A 165 20.84 8.42 -7.29
CA LYS A 165 22.08 9.20 -7.48
C LYS A 165 23.36 8.37 -7.38
N GLY A 166 23.27 7.11 -6.98
CA GLY A 166 24.38 6.16 -6.91
C GLY A 166 25.03 6.00 -5.53
N HIS A 167 24.44 6.56 -4.48
CA HIS A 167 24.98 6.45 -3.13
C HIS A 167 24.80 5.03 -2.54
N ASP A 168 25.46 4.73 -1.41
CA ASP A 168 25.48 3.40 -0.76
C ASP A 168 25.89 2.22 -1.67
N GLY A 169 26.67 2.49 -2.72
CA GLY A 169 27.13 1.47 -3.66
C GLY A 169 26.12 1.14 -4.77
N TYR A 170 25.05 1.93 -4.92
CA TYR A 170 24.06 1.76 -5.98
C TYR A 170 24.40 2.53 -7.26
N GLU A 171 25.70 2.68 -7.58
CA GLU A 171 26.18 3.41 -8.76
C GLU A 171 25.55 2.95 -10.08
N ALA A 172 25.16 1.67 -10.15
CA ALA A 172 24.45 1.10 -11.30
C ALA A 172 23.12 1.79 -11.60
N LEU A 173 22.45 2.39 -10.60
CA LEU A 173 21.18 3.11 -10.78
C LEU A 173 21.37 4.51 -11.37
N LYS A 174 22.60 5.04 -11.40
CA LYS A 174 22.86 6.39 -11.85
C LYS A 174 22.56 6.54 -13.34
N GLY A 175 21.79 7.58 -13.67
CA GLY A 175 21.38 7.85 -15.06
C GLY A 175 20.17 7.03 -15.52
N SER A 176 19.51 6.30 -14.62
CA SER A 176 18.22 5.67 -14.92
C SER A 176 17.16 6.74 -15.20
N GLU A 177 16.27 6.47 -16.13
CA GLU A 177 15.20 7.40 -16.53
C GLU A 177 14.08 7.40 -15.49
N TYR A 178 13.63 8.60 -15.09
CA TYR A 178 12.47 8.75 -14.21
C TYR A 178 11.16 8.47 -14.95
N VAL A 179 10.23 7.80 -14.26
CA VAL A 179 9.01 7.28 -14.86
C VAL A 179 7.79 7.99 -14.29
N GLY A 180 6.81 8.26 -15.17
CA GLY A 180 5.54 8.84 -14.75
C GLY A 180 5.70 10.22 -14.10
N GLY A 181 6.75 10.98 -14.41
CA GLY A 181 7.04 12.26 -13.75
C GLY A 181 7.10 12.14 -12.22
N VAL A 182 7.66 11.05 -11.72
CA VAL A 182 8.04 10.89 -10.31
C VAL A 182 9.57 10.96 -10.23
N ASP A 183 10.06 12.19 -10.30
CA ASP A 183 11.44 12.57 -10.04
C ASP A 183 11.59 13.05 -8.59
N ASP A 184 12.72 13.66 -8.27
CA ASP A 184 13.04 14.22 -6.96
C ASP A 184 12.12 15.38 -6.53
N GLU A 185 11.53 16.11 -7.48
CA GLU A 185 10.60 17.20 -7.17
C GLU A 185 9.20 16.70 -6.82
N HIS A 186 8.77 15.61 -7.44
CA HIS A 186 7.42 15.05 -7.28
C HIS A 186 7.35 13.86 -6.32
N GLY A 187 8.50 13.33 -5.91
CA GLY A 187 8.60 12.22 -4.98
C GLY A 187 8.10 12.57 -3.58
N ILE A 188 7.58 11.57 -2.87
CA ILE A 188 7.05 11.73 -1.51
C ILE A 188 8.00 11.05 -0.53
N LEU A 189 8.15 11.63 0.66
CA LEU A 189 8.92 11.04 1.75
C LEU A 189 8.37 9.67 2.15
N MET A 190 9.27 8.73 2.39
CA MET A 190 8.90 7.37 2.81
C MET A 190 8.08 7.35 4.11
N SER A 191 8.43 8.20 5.08
CA SER A 191 7.69 8.35 6.34
C SER A 191 6.23 8.82 6.11
N VAL A 192 6.02 9.71 5.14
CA VAL A 192 4.69 10.20 4.76
C VAL A 192 3.88 9.11 4.06
N ILE A 193 4.52 8.31 3.20
CA ILE A 193 3.88 7.17 2.53
C ILE A 193 3.38 6.16 3.58
N VAL A 194 4.23 5.77 4.52
CA VAL A 194 3.88 4.83 5.59
C VAL A 194 2.75 5.39 6.46
N ARG A 195 2.82 6.68 6.82
CA ARG A 195 1.76 7.34 7.60
C ARG A 195 0.42 7.33 6.87
N LYS A 196 0.42 7.64 5.56
CA LYS A 196 -0.80 7.61 4.73
C LYS A 196 -1.37 6.20 4.64
N TYR A 197 -0.51 5.20 4.46
CA TYR A 197 -0.90 3.79 4.45
C TYR A 197 -1.60 3.40 5.75
N LEU A 198 -0.96 3.63 6.90
CA LEU A 198 -1.52 3.29 8.22
C LEU A 198 -2.83 4.04 8.51
N LEU A 199 -2.93 5.32 8.15
CA LEU A 199 -4.16 6.10 8.32
C LEU A 199 -5.30 5.58 7.44
N GLY A 200 -5.00 5.22 6.19
CA GLY A 200 -5.94 4.60 5.28
C GLY A 200 -6.42 3.23 5.78
N SER A 201 -5.50 2.40 6.25
CA SER A 201 -5.82 1.08 6.82
C SER A 201 -6.68 1.22 8.09
N ARG A 202 -6.39 2.18 8.97
CA ARG A 202 -7.24 2.50 10.15
C ARG A 202 -8.65 2.90 9.72
N TYR A 203 -8.76 3.74 8.68
CA TYR A 203 -10.05 4.14 8.15
C TYR A 203 -10.85 2.95 7.61
N ILE A 204 -10.23 2.07 6.82
CA ILE A 204 -10.88 0.86 6.28
C ILE A 204 -11.35 -0.06 7.41
N LYS A 205 -10.50 -0.31 8.41
CA LYS A 205 -10.85 -1.15 9.56
C LYS A 205 -12.03 -0.59 10.35
N ARG A 206 -12.06 0.73 10.57
CA ARG A 206 -13.19 1.41 11.19
C ARG A 206 -14.48 1.22 10.40
N MET A 207 -14.42 1.37 9.07
CA MET A 207 -15.59 1.20 8.21
C MET A 207 -16.11 -0.24 8.22
N GLU A 208 -15.22 -1.24 8.24
CA GLU A 208 -15.58 -2.65 8.36
C GLU A 208 -16.27 -2.94 9.70
N ARG A 209 -15.73 -2.42 10.80
CA ARG A 209 -16.34 -2.54 12.13
C ARG A 209 -17.73 -1.91 12.16
N LEU A 210 -17.87 -0.67 11.68
CA LEU A 210 -19.16 0.02 11.62
C LEU A 210 -20.17 -0.73 10.76
N ALA A 211 -19.76 -1.29 9.62
CA ALA A 211 -20.63 -2.11 8.77
C ALA A 211 -21.10 -3.37 9.52
N THR A 212 -20.21 -4.02 10.25
CA THR A 212 -20.51 -5.22 11.07
C THR A 212 -21.46 -4.88 12.22
N GLU A 213 -21.24 -3.75 12.91
CA GLU A 213 -22.14 -3.25 13.95
C GLU A 213 -23.52 -2.89 13.40
N MET A 214 -23.59 -2.24 12.25
CA MET A 214 -24.87 -1.92 11.58
C MET A 214 -25.63 -3.18 11.17
N ALA A 215 -24.92 -4.20 10.68
CA ALA A 215 -25.51 -5.51 10.38
C ALA A 215 -26.03 -6.21 11.65
N ALA A 216 -25.27 -6.14 12.75
CA ALA A 216 -25.65 -6.71 14.04
C ALA A 216 -26.83 -5.97 14.71
N ARG A 217 -26.97 -4.65 14.50
CA ARG A 217 -28.05 -3.81 15.06
C ARG A 217 -29.38 -3.89 14.30
N GLY A 218 -29.49 -4.77 13.29
CA GLY A 218 -30.77 -5.18 12.71
C GLY A 218 -31.59 -4.09 12.00
N HIS A 219 -30.99 -2.97 11.58
CA HIS A 219 -31.70 -1.90 10.89
C HIS A 219 -31.65 -2.03 9.36
N VAL A 220 -32.32 -3.05 8.85
CA VAL A 220 -33.09 -2.94 7.60
C VAL A 220 -34.51 -3.41 7.92
N LYS A 221 -35.37 -2.46 8.29
CA LYS A 221 -36.82 -2.66 8.19
C LYS A 221 -37.16 -2.80 6.70
N ARG A 222 -37.30 -4.02 6.19
CA ARG A 222 -38.16 -4.29 5.02
C ARG A 222 -39.60 -4.02 5.48
N GLY A 223 -40.01 -2.76 5.40
CA GLY A 223 -41.33 -2.29 5.81
C GLY A 223 -41.81 -1.22 4.85
N GLY A 224 -42.08 -1.64 3.61
CA GLY A 224 -42.72 -0.83 2.58
C GLY A 224 -43.41 -1.79 1.61
N SER A 225 -44.64 -2.17 1.94
CA SER A 225 -45.51 -2.95 1.07
C SER A 225 -45.78 -2.18 -0.22
N LEU A 226 -45.15 -2.59 -1.31
CA LEU A 226 -45.67 -2.36 -2.66
C LEU A 226 -46.00 -3.73 -3.25
N ASN A 227 -47.30 -4.00 -3.32
CA ASN A 227 -47.86 -5.11 -4.07
C ASN A 227 -47.44 -5.00 -5.54
N THR A 228 -46.60 -5.92 -6.00
CA THR A 228 -46.67 -6.39 -7.39
C THR A 228 -46.32 -7.88 -7.38
N GLY A 229 -47.32 -8.70 -7.74
CA GLY A 229 -47.10 -10.12 -7.98
C GLY A 229 -46.16 -10.31 -9.17
N ALA A 230 -45.11 -11.08 -8.96
CA ALA A 230 -44.33 -11.72 -10.02
C ALA A 230 -43.59 -12.94 -9.45
N GLU A 231 -43.70 -14.05 -10.17
CA GLU A 231 -43.25 -15.41 -9.84
C GLU A 231 -41.72 -15.57 -9.63
N PRO A 232 -41.27 -16.68 -9.00
CA PRO A 232 -39.87 -16.89 -8.66
C PRO A 232 -39.05 -17.36 -9.88
N VAL A 233 -37.93 -16.69 -10.17
CA VAL A 233 -37.00 -17.03 -11.27
C VAL A 233 -35.55 -17.03 -10.73
N PRO A 234 -34.66 -17.93 -11.21
CA PRO A 234 -33.58 -18.51 -10.40
C PRO A 234 -32.28 -17.70 -10.30
N SER A 235 -31.44 -18.15 -9.36
CA SER A 235 -30.11 -17.66 -8.98
C SER A 235 -29.17 -17.33 -10.14
N THR A 236 -28.51 -16.15 -10.11
CA THR A 236 -27.19 -15.96 -10.74
C THR A 236 -26.47 -14.70 -10.21
N SER A 237 -25.24 -14.91 -9.75
CA SER A 237 -24.26 -13.92 -9.26
C SER A 237 -23.68 -12.98 -10.34
N ALA A 238 -24.14 -13.09 -11.58
CA ALA A 238 -23.70 -12.23 -12.70
C ALA A 238 -24.45 -10.89 -12.77
N LEU A 239 -25.71 -10.85 -12.30
CA LEU A 239 -26.56 -9.65 -12.40
C LEU A 239 -26.14 -8.53 -11.44
N ALA A 240 -25.57 -8.89 -10.28
CA ALA A 240 -25.08 -7.92 -9.30
C ALA A 240 -23.84 -7.17 -9.84
N ARG A 241 -22.89 -7.89 -10.47
CA ARG A 241 -21.73 -7.29 -11.13
C ARG A 241 -22.12 -6.41 -12.31
N ALA A 242 -23.08 -6.86 -13.13
CA ALA A 242 -23.61 -6.06 -14.24
C ALA A 242 -24.28 -4.76 -13.76
N ARG A 243 -24.97 -4.80 -12.61
CA ARG A 243 -25.59 -3.60 -12.00
C ARG A 243 -24.57 -2.62 -11.43
N TRP A 244 -23.51 -3.10 -10.79
CA TRP A 244 -22.42 -2.22 -10.32
C TRP A 244 -21.65 -1.59 -11.48
N LEU A 245 -21.42 -2.32 -12.56
CA LEU A 245 -20.81 -1.79 -13.78
C LEU A 245 -21.74 -0.80 -14.50
N ASP A 246 -23.06 -1.03 -14.53
CA ASP A 246 -24.03 -0.11 -15.14
C ASP A 246 -24.21 1.16 -14.31
N VAL A 247 -24.20 1.07 -12.98
CA VAL A 247 -24.22 2.24 -12.08
C VAL A 247 -22.89 3.00 -12.18
N GLY A 248 -21.76 2.31 -12.18
CA GLY A 248 -20.43 2.90 -12.37
C GLY A 248 -20.29 3.59 -13.73
N MET A 249 -20.75 2.95 -14.82
CA MET A 249 -20.74 3.54 -16.15
C MET A 249 -21.72 4.70 -16.30
N LYS A 250 -22.88 4.68 -15.64
CA LYS A 250 -23.81 5.82 -15.64
C LYS A 250 -23.25 7.02 -14.89
N VAL A 251 -22.52 6.79 -13.79
CA VAL A 251 -21.80 7.85 -13.07
C VAL A 251 -20.64 8.39 -13.92
N ILE A 252 -19.86 7.52 -14.54
CA ILE A 252 -18.75 7.92 -15.43
C ILE A 252 -19.27 8.65 -16.69
N LYS A 253 -20.39 8.21 -17.27
CA LYS A 253 -21.01 8.84 -18.43
C LYS A 253 -21.66 10.19 -18.08
N GLN A 254 -22.28 10.33 -16.91
CA GLN A 254 -22.74 11.62 -16.39
C GLN A 254 -21.59 12.60 -16.07
N VAL A 255 -20.43 12.08 -15.67
CA VAL A 255 -19.21 12.88 -15.42
C VAL A 255 -18.48 13.21 -16.73
N SER A 256 -18.52 12.32 -17.72
CA SER A 256 -17.92 12.50 -19.04
C SER A 256 -18.72 13.46 -19.92
N GLU A 257 -20.06 13.44 -19.87
CA GLU A 257 -20.93 14.40 -20.58
C GLU A 257 -20.88 15.82 -19.99
N ARG A 258 -20.33 16.01 -18.78
CA ARG A 258 -20.13 17.32 -18.13
C ARG A 258 -18.78 17.96 -18.41
N HIS A 259 -17.86 17.28 -19.09
CA HIS A 259 -16.60 17.87 -19.55
C HIS A 259 -16.75 18.43 -20.97
N ASN A 260 -17.50 19.52 -21.10
CA ASN A 260 -17.25 20.49 -22.16
C ASN A 260 -16.99 21.84 -21.50
N ASN A 261 -15.80 22.38 -21.76
CA ASN A 261 -15.18 23.56 -21.16
C ASN A 261 -16.14 24.70 -20.80
N LYS A 262 -16.66 24.69 -19.57
CA LYS A 262 -17.13 25.82 -18.75
C LYS A 262 -17.60 25.25 -17.40
N ASN A 263 -17.23 25.89 -16.29
CA ASN A 263 -17.85 25.76 -14.95
C ASN A 263 -17.07 25.03 -13.83
N ILE A 264 -15.74 25.20 -13.75
CA ILE A 264 -15.00 24.97 -12.48
C ILE A 264 -15.50 25.92 -11.36
N SER A 265 -16.01 27.11 -11.70
CA SER A 265 -16.57 28.05 -10.73
C SER A 265 -17.93 27.60 -10.16
N GLU A 266 -18.70 26.78 -10.88
CA GLU A 266 -19.97 26.25 -10.35
C GLU A 266 -19.72 25.08 -9.41
N ALA A 267 -18.79 24.17 -9.72
CA ALA A 267 -18.45 23.08 -8.79
C ALA A 267 -17.94 23.60 -7.44
N LEU A 268 -17.16 24.68 -7.44
CA LEU A 268 -16.74 25.38 -6.22
C LEU A 268 -17.88 26.15 -5.53
N LYS A 269 -18.88 26.64 -6.28
CA LYS A 269 -20.09 27.21 -5.70
C LYS A 269 -20.96 26.14 -5.07
N THR A 270 -21.15 25.00 -5.71
CA THR A 270 -21.92 23.86 -5.20
C THR A 270 -21.25 23.24 -3.98
N ALA A 271 -19.91 23.12 -3.96
CA ALA A 271 -19.17 22.71 -2.75
C ALA A 271 -19.27 23.73 -1.59
N LYS A 272 -19.56 25.01 -1.89
CA LYS A 272 -19.83 26.04 -0.88
C LYS A 272 -21.29 26.10 -0.44
N THR A 273 -22.24 25.65 -1.26
CA THR A 273 -23.69 25.80 -0.99
C THR A 273 -24.43 24.49 -0.71
N ALA A 274 -23.83 23.32 -0.97
CA ALA A 274 -24.42 22.02 -0.65
C ALA A 274 -24.12 21.64 0.81
N HIS A 275 -25.19 21.43 1.57
CA HIS A 275 -25.12 21.04 2.97
C HIS A 275 -24.88 19.53 3.09
N MET A 276 -23.86 19.12 3.84
CA MET A 276 -23.46 17.70 3.98
C MET A 276 -24.25 16.91 5.03
N SER A 277 -25.36 17.46 5.54
CA SER A 277 -26.20 16.81 6.58
C SER A 277 -26.72 15.43 6.21
N ASP A 278 -26.87 15.14 4.92
CA ASP A 278 -27.41 13.87 4.45
C ASP A 278 -26.34 12.76 4.42
N VAL A 279 -25.06 13.14 4.58
CA VAL A 279 -23.90 12.25 4.55
C VAL A 279 -23.26 12.16 5.95
N ASP A 280 -23.34 13.23 6.74
CA ASP A 280 -22.81 13.27 8.10
C ASP A 280 -23.79 12.64 9.11
N ALA A 281 -23.28 11.78 10.00
CA ALA A 281 -24.05 11.21 11.11
C ALA A 281 -24.47 12.27 12.16
N TYR A 282 -24.01 13.52 12.01
CA TYR A 282 -24.31 14.64 12.89
C TYR A 282 -24.66 15.88 12.07
N ASP A 283 -25.78 16.54 12.40
CA ASP A 283 -26.24 17.74 11.70
C ASP A 283 -25.36 18.96 12.05
N GLY A 284 -24.35 19.18 11.21
CA GLY A 284 -23.41 20.29 11.35
C GLY A 284 -24.06 21.68 11.27
N ALA A 285 -25.28 21.85 10.75
CA ALA A 285 -25.98 23.15 10.77
C ALA A 285 -26.50 23.49 12.17
N LYS A 286 -27.05 22.51 12.90
CA LYS A 286 -27.50 22.71 14.29
C LYS A 286 -26.34 22.95 15.23
N GLY A 287 -25.24 22.21 15.07
CA GLY A 287 -24.02 22.42 15.88
C GLY A 287 -23.39 23.81 15.73
N ARG A 288 -23.49 24.42 14.54
CA ARG A 288 -22.88 25.73 14.23
C ARG A 288 -23.77 26.93 14.54
N SER A 289 -25.09 26.75 14.65
CA SER A 289 -26.04 27.85 14.88
C SER A 289 -26.26 28.18 16.37
N GLY A 290 -25.62 27.47 17.29
CA GLY A 290 -25.67 27.75 18.73
C GLY A 290 -27.06 27.55 19.38
N LYS A 291 -28.08 27.14 18.62
CA LYS A 291 -29.38 26.76 19.16
C LYS A 291 -29.32 25.32 19.61
N GLY A 292 -28.94 25.12 20.88
CA GLY A 292 -29.07 23.85 21.56
C GLY A 292 -30.50 23.33 21.43
N SER A 293 -30.65 22.13 20.88
CA SER A 293 -31.88 21.37 21.08
C SER A 293 -31.83 20.88 22.52
N GLU A 294 -32.67 21.44 23.39
CA GLU A 294 -33.02 20.78 24.64
C GLU A 294 -33.68 19.43 24.29
N ILE A 295 -32.87 18.37 24.26
CA ILE A 295 -33.37 17.00 24.26
C ILE A 295 -33.55 16.66 25.73
N SER A 296 -34.79 16.76 26.18
CA SER A 296 -35.27 16.19 27.42
C SER A 296 -35.20 14.65 27.30
N GLY A 297 -34.55 13.99 28.26
CA GLY A 297 -34.63 12.54 28.46
C GLY A 297 -33.49 11.71 27.84
N ASP A 298 -32.56 11.32 28.71
CA ASP A 298 -31.81 10.05 28.72
C ASP A 298 -30.75 9.70 27.67
N ASN A 299 -30.36 10.61 26.77
CA ASN A 299 -29.18 10.38 25.90
C ASN A 299 -28.24 11.58 25.82
N ALA A 300 -27.87 12.14 26.97
CA ALA A 300 -26.77 13.09 27.08
C ALA A 300 -25.42 12.36 26.89
N GLY A 301 -24.80 12.56 25.72
CA GLY A 301 -23.37 12.46 25.46
C GLY A 301 -22.59 11.36 26.17
N LYS A 302 -22.57 10.14 25.60
CA LYS A 302 -21.36 9.32 25.71
C LYS A 302 -20.30 9.91 24.78
N PRO A 303 -19.03 10.05 25.23
CA PRO A 303 -17.96 10.50 24.36
C PRO A 303 -17.90 9.61 23.12
N VAL A 304 -17.73 10.24 21.96
CA VAL A 304 -17.51 9.54 20.69
C VAL A 304 -16.16 8.82 20.82
N GLY A 305 -16.22 7.50 21.01
CA GLY A 305 -15.08 6.61 21.19
C GLY A 305 -14.57 6.59 22.63
N THR A 306 -14.66 5.42 23.27
CA THR A 306 -13.79 5.11 24.41
C THR A 306 -12.36 4.90 23.92
N GLU A 307 -11.33 5.01 24.79
CA GLU A 307 -9.95 4.65 24.41
C GLU A 307 -9.87 3.23 23.84
N GLU A 308 -10.77 2.34 24.28
CA GLU A 308 -10.94 0.99 23.73
C GLU A 308 -11.40 0.99 22.27
N ASP A 309 -12.34 1.86 21.88
CA ASP A 309 -12.82 1.99 20.50
C ASP A 309 -11.72 2.49 19.54
N ASP A 310 -10.85 3.36 20.03
CA ASP A 310 -9.69 3.88 19.30
C ASP A 310 -8.63 2.79 19.09
N ILE A 311 -8.38 1.94 20.08
CA ILE A 311 -7.49 0.78 19.96
C ILE A 311 -8.06 -0.25 18.97
N LEU A 312 -9.37 -0.48 18.99
CA LEU A 312 -10.04 -1.40 18.06
C LEU A 312 -9.94 -0.95 16.60
N ASP A 313 -9.79 0.35 16.35
CA ASP A 313 -9.56 0.90 15.00
C ASP A 313 -8.12 0.69 14.51
N LEU A 314 -7.17 0.40 15.40
CA LEU A 314 -5.76 0.26 15.02
C LEU A 314 -5.53 -1.00 14.21
N VAL A 315 -4.63 -0.88 13.23
CA VAL A 315 -4.27 -1.98 12.34
C VAL A 315 -3.16 -2.78 13.00
N GLU A 316 -3.32 -4.10 13.00
CA GLU A 316 -2.26 -5.01 13.40
C GLU A 316 -1.33 -5.23 12.20
N VAL A 317 -0.05 -4.89 12.37
CA VAL A 317 0.97 -5.11 11.35
C VAL A 317 1.91 -6.20 11.86
N ALA A 318 1.93 -7.34 11.16
CA ALA A 318 2.80 -8.48 11.45
C ALA A 318 3.73 -8.73 10.26
N PRO A 319 4.89 -8.06 10.18
CA PRO A 319 5.82 -8.24 9.07
C PRO A 319 6.47 -9.63 9.08
N VAL A 320 6.55 -10.27 7.92
CA VAL A 320 7.05 -11.65 7.77
C VAL A 320 8.29 -11.68 6.87
N VAL A 321 9.22 -12.59 7.18
CA VAL A 321 10.35 -12.95 6.32
C VAL A 321 9.87 -14.05 5.35
N ASP A 322 9.70 -13.69 4.08
CA ASP A 322 9.12 -14.55 3.03
C ASP A 322 10.17 -15.20 2.10
N GLY A 323 11.46 -15.01 2.39
CA GLY A 323 12.54 -15.59 1.61
C GLY A 323 12.75 -14.95 0.24
N ARG A 324 12.20 -13.75 -0.04
CA ARG A 324 12.49 -13.02 -1.29
C ARG A 324 13.96 -12.64 -1.44
N LEU A 325 14.75 -12.59 -0.37
CA LEU A 325 16.21 -12.43 -0.45
C LEU A 325 16.90 -13.56 0.31
N LYS A 326 17.15 -14.67 -0.40
CA LYS A 326 17.55 -15.94 0.18
C LYS A 326 19.06 -16.16 0.09
N ASN A 327 19.72 -16.41 1.23
CA ASN A 327 21.13 -16.79 1.28
C ASN A 327 21.28 -18.32 1.33
N VAL A 328 21.64 -18.93 0.20
CA VAL A 328 21.71 -20.39 0.04
C VAL A 328 22.80 -21.03 0.90
N SER A 329 23.89 -20.32 1.18
CA SER A 329 25.02 -20.87 1.95
C SER A 329 24.71 -21.09 3.44
N LYS A 330 23.69 -20.42 3.98
CA LYS A 330 23.25 -20.63 5.36
C LYS A 330 22.38 -21.89 5.53
N GLU A 331 21.66 -22.32 4.49
CA GLU A 331 20.80 -23.52 4.55
C GLU A 331 21.60 -24.82 4.49
N ARG A 332 22.74 -24.84 3.78
CA ARG A 332 23.60 -26.03 3.67
C ARG A 332 24.28 -26.47 4.98
N LYS A 333 24.14 -25.69 6.06
CA LYS A 333 24.75 -25.96 7.37
C LYS A 333 23.80 -26.67 8.36
N HIS A 334 22.61 -27.07 7.92
CA HIS A 334 21.68 -27.90 8.68
C HIS A 334 21.51 -29.28 8.04
#